data_AF-A0A6G8CSM3-F1
#
_entry.id   AF-A0A6G8CSM3-F1
#
_cell.length_a   1.000
_cell.length_b   1.000
_cell.length_c   1.000
_cell.angle_alpha   90.00
_cell.angle_beta   90.00
_cell.angle_gamma   90.00
#
_symmetry.space_group_name_H-M   'P 1'
#
loop_
_entity.id
_entity.type
_entity.pdbx_description
1 polymer ?
#
loop_
_entity_poly.entity_id
_entity_poly.type
_entity_poly.pdbx_seq_one_letter_code
_entity_poly.pdbx_strand_id
1 'polypeptide(L)'
;MHPEEIKAALRMKGVTLTALGESAGVSRSMVTHVIHGHAKSAHVMELISKTIGKPVAAIWKDKPVLRRKRPVAPAAVTRVGASA
;
A
#
# COMPACT_ATOMS: atom_id res chain seq x y z
N MET A 1 7.93 -0.66 -0.07
CA MET A 1 8.87 -1.42 0.77
C MET A 1 8.17 -2.68 1.25
N HIS A 2 8.85 -3.83 1.34
CA HIS A 2 8.23 -5.06 1.82
C HIS A 2 8.04 -4.98 3.37
N PRO A 3 6.94 -5.53 3.95
CA PRO A 3 6.72 -5.47 5.40
C PRO A 3 7.91 -5.93 6.26
N GLU A 4 8.62 -6.97 5.83
CA GLU A 4 9.82 -7.46 6.53
C GLU A 4 11.01 -6.50 6.45
N GLU A 5 11.18 -5.78 5.35
CA GLU A 5 12.20 -4.73 5.25
C GLU A 5 11.91 -3.60 6.25
N ILE A 6 10.63 -3.26 6.46
CA ILE A 6 10.22 -2.21 7.40
C ILE A 6 10.59 -2.64 8.81
N LYS A 7 10.26 -3.88 9.18
CA LYS A 7 10.63 -4.46 10.49
C LYS A 7 12.15 -4.52 10.66
N ALA A 8 12.90 -4.88 9.63
CA ALA A 8 14.36 -4.91 9.67
C ALA A 8 14.93 -3.50 9.88
N ALA A 9 14.47 -2.50 9.12
CA ALA A 9 14.93 -1.12 9.26
C ALA A 9 14.67 -0.55 10.67
N LEU A 10 13.50 -0.86 11.25
CA LEU A 10 13.17 -0.47 12.62
C LEU A 10 14.10 -1.14 13.64
N ARG A 11 14.39 -2.44 13.47
CA ARG A 11 15.34 -3.17 14.33
C ARG A 11 16.76 -2.61 14.22
N MET A 12 17.23 -2.26 13.02
CA MET A 12 18.54 -1.64 12.81
C MET A 12 18.65 -0.27 13.50
N LYS A 13 17.52 0.43 13.68
CA LYS A 13 17.44 1.68 14.45
C LYS A 13 17.28 1.48 15.96
N GLY A 14 17.23 0.22 16.44
CA GLY A 14 17.00 -0.10 17.85
C GLY A 14 15.57 0.14 18.31
N VAL A 15 14.62 0.34 17.39
CA VAL A 15 13.23 0.67 17.72
C VAL A 15 12.36 -0.59 17.63
N THR A 16 11.60 -0.85 18.70
CA THR A 16 10.65 -1.96 18.74
C THR A 16 9.25 -1.53 18.30
N LEU A 17 8.46 -2.48 17.81
CA LEU A 17 7.06 -2.22 17.43
C LEU A 17 6.18 -1.84 18.64
N THR A 18 6.54 -2.34 19.82
CA THR A 18 5.84 -2.02 21.07
C THR A 18 6.11 -0.57 21.47
N ALA A 19 7.37 -0.14 21.45
CA ALA A 19 7.74 1.25 21.74
C ALA A 19 7.10 2.23 20.75
N LEU A 20 6.99 1.87 19.46
CA LEU A 20 6.25 2.66 18.48
C LEU A 20 4.76 2.77 18.82
N GLY A 21 4.15 1.67 19.26
CA GLY A 21 2.75 1.64 19.67
C GLY A 21 2.51 2.55 20.86
N GLU A 22 3.34 2.42 21.91
CA GLU A 22 3.30 3.25 23.11
C GLU A 22 3.46 4.75 22.77
N SER A 23 4.45 5.10 21.95
CA SER A 23 4.67 6.49 21.52
C SER A 23 3.52 7.07 20.69
N ALA A 24 2.79 6.23 19.96
CA ALA A 24 1.65 6.64 19.14
C ALA A 24 0.30 6.49 19.85
N GLY A 25 0.27 5.99 21.10
CA GLY A 25 -0.96 5.70 21.83
C GLY A 25 -1.81 4.58 21.22
N VAL A 26 -1.22 3.66 20.45
CA VAL A 26 -1.91 2.55 19.79
C VAL A 26 -1.33 1.20 20.18
N SER A 27 -2.12 0.13 19.99
CA SER A 27 -1.60 -1.22 20.24
C SER A 27 -0.50 -1.61 19.25
N ARG A 28 0.44 -2.45 19.69
CA ARG A 28 1.47 -3.07 18.82
C ARG A 28 0.86 -3.81 17.61
N SER A 29 -0.35 -4.37 17.78
CA SER A 29 -1.12 -5.00 16.70
C SER A 29 -1.59 -3.99 15.65
N MET A 30 -1.97 -2.77 16.05
CA MET A 30 -2.30 -1.70 15.10
C MET A 30 -1.08 -1.31 14.26
N VAL A 31 0.09 -1.13 14.90
CA VAL A 31 1.36 -0.87 14.19
C VAL A 31 1.66 -1.98 13.17
N THR A 32 1.43 -3.24 13.55
CA THR A 32 1.59 -4.39 12.66
C THR A 32 0.64 -4.31 11.46
N HIS A 33 -0.64 -3.98 11.66
CA HIS A 33 -1.59 -3.80 10.56
C HIS A 33 -1.19 -2.67 9.61
N VAL A 34 -0.65 -1.56 10.13
CA VAL A 34 -0.15 -0.45 9.33
C VAL A 34 1.05 -0.89 8.47
N ILE A 35 2.00 -1.63 9.05
CA ILE A 35 3.17 -2.15 8.32
C ILE A 35 2.77 -3.05 7.14
N HIS A 36 1.75 -3.88 7.31
CA HIS A 36 1.24 -4.75 6.23
C HIS A 36 0.25 -4.04 5.29
N GLY A 37 -0.11 -2.79 5.57
CA GLY A 37 -1.01 -1.98 4.75
C GLY A 37 -2.50 -2.34 4.90
N HIS A 38 -2.88 -3.03 5.97
CA HIS A 38 -4.29 -3.33 6.29
C HIS A 38 -5.01 -2.15 6.95
N ALA A 39 -4.27 -1.28 7.65
CA ALA A 39 -4.78 -0.06 8.27
C ALA A 39 -4.03 1.17 7.75
N LYS A 40 -4.72 2.31 7.67
CA LYS A 40 -4.16 3.59 7.18
C LYS A 40 -4.21 4.67 8.27
N SER A 41 -3.42 4.48 9.33
CA SER A 41 -3.23 5.54 10.33
C SER A 41 -2.09 6.46 9.90
N ALA A 42 -2.43 7.70 9.52
CA ALA A 42 -1.45 8.71 9.10
C ALA A 42 -0.39 8.94 10.18
N HIS A 43 -0.81 9.05 11.44
CA HIS A 43 0.08 9.27 12.58
C HIS A 43 1.15 8.17 12.72
N VAL A 44 0.76 6.90 12.65
CA VAL A 44 1.70 5.76 12.76
C VAL A 44 2.62 5.70 11.54
N MET A 45 2.09 5.97 10.34
CA MET A 45 2.89 5.97 9.10
C MET A 45 3.95 7.06 9.11
N GLU A 46 3.61 8.27 9.58
CA GLU A 46 4.56 9.37 9.74
C GLU A 46 5.64 9.05 10.77
N LEU A 47 5.26 8.45 11.90
CA LEU A 47 6.20 8.11 12.96
C LEU A 47 7.22 7.06 12.49
N ILE A 48 6.77 6.01 11.78
CA ILE A 48 7.66 5.03 11.14
C ILE A 48 8.53 5.67 10.05
N SER A 49 7.95 6.56 9.23
CA SER A 49 8.66 7.33 8.20
C SER A 49 9.81 8.14 8.79
N LYS A 50 9.57 8.84 9.90
CA LYS A 50 10.59 9.61 10.64
C LYS A 50 11.69 8.70 11.19
N THR A 51 11.33 7.58 11.81
CA THR A 51 12.29 6.62 12.38
C THR A 51 13.20 5.99 11.31
N ILE A 52 12.64 5.63 10.16
CA ILE A 52 13.38 5.00 9.06
C ILE A 52 14.15 6.04 8.23
N GLY A 53 13.68 7.30 8.20
CA GLY A 53 14.26 8.36 7.36
C GLY A 53 13.88 8.22 5.89
N LYS A 54 12.74 7.61 5.58
CA LYS A 54 12.20 7.47 4.22
C LYS A 54 10.79 8.06 4.18
N PRO A 55 10.38 8.75 3.10
CA PRO A 55 9.04 9.31 3.03
C PRO A 55 7.98 8.20 3.02
N VAL A 56 6.80 8.50 3.57
CA VAL A 56 5.65 7.57 3.65
C VAL A 56 5.36 6.91 2.30
N ALA A 57 5.36 7.69 1.21
CA ALA A 57 5.11 7.19 -0.15
C ALA A 57 6.17 6.20 -0.67
N ALA A 58 7.41 6.26 -0.16
CA ALA A 58 8.45 5.29 -0.52
C ALA A 58 8.31 3.98 0.27
N ILE A 59 7.81 4.08 1.52
CA ILE A 59 7.60 2.92 2.39
C ILE A 59 6.36 2.16 1.95
N TRP A 60 5.21 2.85 1.84
CA TRP A 60 3.95 2.29 1.37
C TRP A 60 3.69 2.75 -0.06
N LYS A 61 3.94 1.86 -1.02
CA LYS A 61 3.55 2.09 -2.41
C LYS A 61 2.05 1.83 -2.57
N ASP A 62 1.35 2.74 -3.24
CA ASP A 62 -0.03 2.49 -3.63
C ASP A 62 -0.11 1.24 -4.50
N LYS A 63 -0.99 0.31 -4.12
CA LYS A 63 -1.22 -0.89 -4.93
C LYS A 63 -1.93 -0.47 -6.22
N PRO A 64 -1.46 -0.89 -7.40
CA PRO A 64 -2.14 -0.60 -8.64
C PRO A 64 -3.54 -1.21 -8.59
N VAL A 65 -4.56 -0.39 -8.82
CA VAL A 65 -5.93 -0.87 -8.97
C VAL A 65 -5.99 -1.58 -10.32
N LEU A 66 -5.98 -2.91 -10.30
CA LEU A 66 -6.17 -3.72 -11.51
C LEU A 66 -7.62 -3.62 -11.94
N ARG A 67 -7.94 -2.56 -12.70
CA ARG A 67 -9.27 -2.41 -13.29
C ARG A 67 -9.37 -3.36 -14.48
N ARG A 68 -10.21 -4.39 -14.34
CA ARG A 68 -10.54 -5.29 -15.47
C ARG A 68 -11.08 -4.43 -16.61
N LYS A 69 -10.34 -4.33 -17.71
CA LYS A 69 -10.88 -3.72 -18.93
C LYS A 69 -12.02 -4.62 -19.41
N ARG A 70 -13.23 -4.05 -19.53
CA ARG A 70 -14.33 -4.74 -20.22
C ARG A 70 -13.87 -4.95 -21.66
N PRO A 71 -13.90 -6.17 -22.21
CA PRO A 71 -13.67 -6.37 -23.63
C PRO A 71 -14.71 -5.52 -24.37
N VAL A 72 -14.27 -4.55 -25.18
CA VAL A 72 -15.19 -3.88 -26.09
C VAL A 72 -15.56 -4.92 -27.14
N ALA A 73 -16.84 -5.25 -27.25
CA ALA A 73 -17.31 -6.15 -28.30
C ALA A 73 -16.92 -5.54 -29.66
N PRO A 74 -16.41 -6.32 -30.63
CA PRO A 74 -16.11 -5.78 -31.94
C PRO A 74 -17.38 -5.18 -32.53
N ALA A 75 -17.28 -3.93 -33.00
CA ALA A 75 -18.36 -3.24 -33.67
C ALA A 75 -18.89 -4.11 -34.81
N ALA A 76 -20.22 -4.31 -34.84
CA ALA A 76 -20.88 -5.12 -35.84
C ALA A 76 -20.51 -4.63 -37.25
N VAL A 77 -19.83 -5.48 -38.01
CA VAL A 77 -19.54 -5.25 -39.44
C VAL A 77 -20.87 -5.24 -40.18
N THR A 78 -21.31 -4.06 -40.61
CA THR A 78 -22.49 -3.91 -41.48
C THR A 78 -22.14 -4.51 -42.85
N ARG A 79 -22.70 -5.68 -43.17
CA ARG A 79 -22.69 -6.15 -44.56
C ARG A 79 -23.69 -5.31 -45.34
N VAL A 80 -23.20 -4.45 -46.21
CA VAL A 80 -24.02 -3.80 -47.25
C VAL A 80 -24.32 -4.86 -48.29
N GLY A 81 -25.58 -5.28 -48.38
CA GLY A 81 -26.06 -6.19 -49.42
C GLY A 81 -25.96 -5.52 -50.78
N ALA A 82 -25.29 -6.18 -51.72
CA ALA A 82 -25.30 -5.82 -53.13
C ALA A 82 -26.61 -6.31 -53.76
N SER A 83 -27.41 -5.37 -54.29
CA SER A 83 -28.48 -5.65 -55.24
C SER A 83 -27.91 -5.58 -56.67
N ALA A 84 -28.15 -6.64 -57.45
CA ALA A 84 -28.07 -6.66 -58.90
C ALA A 84 -29.19 -7.57 -59.42
#